data_AF-A0A7C7BXI4-F1
#
_entry.id   AF-A0A7C7BXI4-F1
#
_cell.length_a   1.000
_cell.length_b   1.000
_cell.length_c   1.000
_cell.angle_alpha   90.00
_cell.angle_beta   90.00
_cell.angle_gamma   90.00
#
_symmetry.space_group_name_H-M   'P 1'
#
loop_
_entity.id
_entity.type
_entity.pdbx_description
1 polymer ?
#
loop_
_entity_poly.entity_id
_entity_poly.type
_entity_poly.pdbx_seq_one_letter_code
_entity_poly.pdbx_strand_id
1 'polypeptide(L)'
;MKKQKIIPVILSGGIGSRLWPLSRALYPKQLQSLVSDKSLLQETVIRSSGTNFDSPLVICNEEHRFIVAEHIREINVIPRAIILEPVGRNTAPAAAVAAIFSEQICQDALLLVLPSDHVI
;
A
#
# COMPACT_ATOMS: atom_id res chain seq x y z
N MET A 1 -15.27 15.76 20.66
CA MET A 1 -15.12 14.35 20.22
C MET A 1 -13.86 14.26 19.37
N LYS A 2 -12.91 13.35 19.67
CA LYS A 2 -11.75 13.14 18.78
C LYS A 2 -12.28 12.64 17.43
N LYS A 3 -11.97 13.35 16.34
CA LYS A 3 -12.32 12.91 14.99
C LYS A 3 -11.59 11.60 14.73
N GLN A 4 -12.31 10.52 14.41
CA GLN A 4 -11.71 9.25 14.08
C GLN A 4 -10.91 9.43 12.78
N LYS A 5 -9.61 9.08 12.83
CA LYS A 5 -8.75 9.13 11.64
C LYS A 5 -9.00 7.91 10.77
N ILE A 6 -8.95 8.11 9.45
CA ILE A 6 -9.10 7.04 8.47
C ILE A 6 -7.76 6.32 8.33
N ILE A 7 -7.77 4.99 8.30
CA ILE A 7 -6.56 4.19 8.06
C ILE A 7 -6.46 3.90 6.56
N PRO A 8 -5.47 4.45 5.84
CA PRO A 8 -5.23 4.05 4.46
C PRO A 8 -4.75 2.61 4.39
N VAL A 9 -5.36 1.79 3.54
CA VAL A 9 -4.96 0.42 3.25
C VAL A 9 -4.50 0.37 1.79
N ILE A 10 -3.20 0.28 1.58
CA ILE A 10 -2.58 0.36 0.27
C ILE A 10 -2.26 -1.05 -0.22
N LEU A 11 -2.92 -1.44 -1.31
CA LEU A 11 -2.77 -2.76 -1.92
C LEU A 11 -1.67 -2.71 -2.98
N SER A 12 -0.50 -3.26 -2.63
CA SER A 12 0.71 -3.34 -3.45
C SER A 12 0.97 -4.77 -3.92
N GLY A 13 -0.04 -5.34 -4.57
CA GLY A 13 0.03 -6.67 -5.19
C GLY A 13 0.20 -6.60 -6.72
N GLY A 14 0.45 -7.77 -7.31
CA GLY A 14 0.55 -7.94 -8.76
C GLY A 14 1.97 -7.81 -9.30
N ILE A 15 2.25 -8.57 -10.36
CA ILE A 15 3.57 -8.66 -11.03
C ILE A 15 3.74 -7.64 -12.17
N GLY A 16 2.66 -6.96 -12.56
CA GLY A 16 2.72 -5.88 -13.56
C GLY A 16 3.16 -6.30 -14.97
N SER A 17 2.91 -7.52 -15.44
CA SER A 17 3.48 -8.07 -16.70
C SER A 17 3.22 -7.28 -18.00
N ARG A 18 2.20 -6.41 -18.02
CA ARG A 18 1.77 -5.67 -19.22
C ARG A 18 2.69 -4.52 -19.64
N LEU A 19 3.56 -4.05 -18.74
CA LEU A 19 4.52 -2.97 -19.02
C LEU A 19 5.92 -3.51 -19.32
N TRP A 20 6.05 -4.76 -19.73
CA TRP A 20 7.34 -5.28 -20.17
C TRP A 20 7.89 -4.42 -21.34
N PRO A 21 9.21 -4.10 -21.37
CA PRO A 21 10.27 -4.59 -20.49
C PRO A 21 10.47 -3.78 -19.21
N LEU A 22 9.72 -2.69 -19.02
CA LEU A 22 9.86 -1.80 -17.88
C LEU A 22 9.53 -2.52 -16.57
N SER A 23 8.41 -3.26 -16.54
CA SER A 23 8.07 -4.10 -15.40
C SER A 23 8.72 -5.47 -15.47
N ARG A 24 9.13 -5.94 -14.29
CA ARG A 24 9.69 -7.28 -14.05
C ARG A 24 8.97 -7.92 -12.87
N ALA A 25 9.06 -9.24 -12.73
CA ALA A 25 8.43 -9.95 -11.61
C ALA A 25 8.81 -9.38 -10.24
N LEU A 26 10.09 -9.01 -10.05
CA LEU A 26 10.60 -8.42 -8.83
C LEU A 26 10.50 -6.89 -8.77
N TYR A 27 10.14 -6.23 -9.89
CA TYR A 27 9.97 -4.78 -9.95
C TYR A 27 8.70 -4.42 -10.74
N PRO A 28 7.52 -4.68 -10.13
CA PRO A 28 6.24 -4.49 -10.78
C PRO A 28 5.87 -3.01 -10.94
N LYS A 29 4.81 -2.76 -11.71
CA LYS A 29 4.35 -1.43 -12.12
C LYS A 29 4.28 -0.41 -10.98
N GLN A 30 3.72 -0.80 -9.83
CA GLN A 30 3.50 0.10 -8.70
C GLN A 30 4.80 0.67 -8.10
N LEU A 31 5.94 0.01 -8.34
CA LEU A 31 7.24 0.46 -7.85
C LEU A 31 7.98 1.34 -8.86
N GLN A 32 7.39 1.60 -10.03
CA GLN A 32 8.00 2.39 -11.10
C GLN A 32 7.57 3.85 -11.03
N SER A 33 8.50 4.76 -11.31
CA SER A 33 8.25 6.19 -11.49
C SER A 33 7.76 6.47 -12.92
N LEU A 34 6.45 6.34 -13.15
CA LEU A 34 5.85 6.42 -14.50
C LEU A 34 5.40 7.82 -14.91
N VAL A 35 4.97 8.65 -13.95
CA VAL A 35 4.35 9.95 -14.20
C VAL A 35 5.02 11.10 -13.45
N SER A 36 5.82 10.79 -12.44
CA SER A 36 6.57 11.75 -11.62
C SER A 36 7.94 11.16 -11.29
N ASP A 37 8.68 11.86 -10.43
CA ASP A 37 9.93 11.39 -9.84
C ASP A 37 9.72 10.23 -8.82
N LYS A 38 8.48 9.99 -8.38
CA LYS A 38 8.14 8.99 -7.36
C LYS A 38 7.43 7.80 -7.98
N SER A 39 7.54 6.65 -7.32
CA SER A 39 6.79 5.47 -7.71
C SER A 39 5.28 5.66 -7.49
N LEU A 40 4.46 4.92 -8.22
CA LEU A 40 2.99 4.96 -8.04
C LEU A 40 2.57 4.59 -6.60
N LEU A 41 3.31 3.68 -5.96
CA LEU A 41 3.16 3.36 -4.54
C LEU A 41 3.39 4.60 -3.68
N GLN A 42 4.51 5.31 -3.89
CA GLN A 42 4.86 6.51 -3.13
C GLN A 42 3.81 7.62 -3.32
N GLU A 43 3.39 7.86 -4.56
CA GLU A 43 2.33 8.83 -4.87
C GLU A 43 1.02 8.49 -4.15
N THR A 44 0.64 7.20 -4.12
CA THR A 44 -0.57 6.74 -3.41
C THR A 44 -0.48 6.96 -1.91
N VAL A 45 0.69 6.70 -1.31
CA VAL A 45 0.94 6.93 0.12
C VAL A 45 0.86 8.42 0.45
N ILE A 46 1.52 9.26 -0.34
CA ILE A 46 1.55 10.72 -0.12
C ILE A 46 0.15 11.31 -0.25
N ARG A 47 -0.62 10.89 -1.27
CA ARG A 47 -2.00 11.34 -1.46
C ARG A 47 -2.93 10.95 -0.32
N SER A 48 -2.65 9.84 0.37
CA SER A 48 -3.42 9.35 1.52
C SER A 48 -2.83 9.78 2.87
N SER A 49 -2.06 10.87 2.89
CA SER A 49 -1.50 11.48 4.09
C SER A 49 -2.26 12.76 4.51
N GLY A 50 -2.01 13.24 5.73
CA GLY A 50 -2.59 14.49 6.25
C GLY A 50 -3.36 14.31 7.56
N THR A 51 -4.03 15.38 8.02
CA THR A 51 -4.63 15.42 9.37
C THR A 51 -5.83 14.50 9.56
N ASN A 52 -6.53 14.14 8.48
CA ASN A 52 -7.67 13.21 8.49
C ASN A 52 -7.25 11.74 8.42
N PHE A 53 -5.99 11.46 8.09
CA PHE A 53 -5.47 10.11 7.92
C PHE A 53 -4.54 9.71 9.06
N ASP A 54 -4.50 8.41 9.28
CA ASP A 54 -3.55 7.74 10.17
C ASP A 54 -2.39 7.16 9.36
N SER A 55 -1.40 6.58 10.05
CA SER A 55 -0.31 5.86 9.38
C SER A 55 -0.86 4.73 8.49
N PRO A 56 -0.34 4.59 7.26
CA PRO A 56 -0.88 3.65 6.28
C PRO A 56 -0.56 2.19 6.66
N LEU A 57 -1.48 1.31 6.34
CA LEU A 57 -1.26 -0.13 6.27
C LEU A 57 -0.94 -0.50 4.83
N VAL A 58 0.20 -1.14 4.58
CA VAL A 58 0.58 -1.60 3.24
C VAL A 58 0.47 -3.12 3.19
N ILE A 59 -0.17 -3.65 2.16
CA ILE A 59 -0.24 -5.10 1.90
C ILE A 59 0.51 -5.38 0.62
N CYS A 60 1.54 -6.23 0.68
CA CYS A 60 2.34 -6.59 -0.48
C CYS A 60 2.73 -8.08 -0.46
N ASN A 61 3.21 -8.58 -1.60
CA ASN A 61 3.76 -9.93 -1.65
C ASN A 61 5.08 -10.03 -0.87
N GLU A 62 5.34 -11.16 -0.23
CA GLU A 62 6.58 -11.44 0.52
C GLU A 62 7.86 -11.25 -0.32
N GLU A 63 7.81 -11.53 -1.62
CA GLU A 63 8.92 -11.30 -2.57
C GLU A 63 9.30 -9.82 -2.69
N HIS A 64 8.35 -8.91 -2.43
CA HIS A 64 8.57 -7.45 -2.53
C HIS A 64 8.77 -6.77 -1.17
N ARG A 65 8.91 -7.53 -0.07
CA ARG A 65 8.96 -7.00 1.31
C ARG A 65 10.01 -5.90 1.51
N PHE A 66 11.22 -6.09 0.97
CA PHE A 66 12.34 -5.18 1.19
C PHE A 66 12.16 -3.90 0.38
N ILE A 67 11.80 -4.04 -0.90
CA ILE A 67 11.68 -2.90 -1.80
C ILE A 67 10.47 -2.04 -1.44
N VAL A 68 9.34 -2.64 -1.06
CA VAL A 68 8.20 -1.88 -0.54
C VAL A 68 8.59 -1.10 0.71
N ALA A 69 9.26 -1.73 1.68
CA ALA A 69 9.71 -1.05 2.89
C ALA A 69 10.70 0.10 2.58
N GLU A 70 11.57 -0.07 1.60
CA GLU A 70 12.51 0.95 1.12
C GLU A 70 11.78 2.15 0.50
N HIS A 71 10.87 1.92 -0.44
CA HIS A 71 10.08 2.99 -1.06
C HIS A 71 9.28 3.81 -0.03
N ILE A 72 8.72 3.18 1.00
CA ILE A 72 8.03 3.88 2.10
C ILE A 72 9.00 4.70 2.95
N ARG A 73 10.20 4.17 3.21
CA ARG A 73 11.25 4.86 3.97
C ARG A 73 11.76 6.10 3.23
N GLU A 74 11.95 6.02 1.91
CA GLU A 74 12.44 7.13 1.07
C GLU A 74 11.55 8.38 1.16
N ILE A 75 10.24 8.19 1.35
CA ILE A 75 9.27 9.29 1.51
C ILE A 75 9.05 9.69 2.98
N ASN A 76 9.89 9.20 3.91
CA ASN A 76 9.86 9.50 5.33
C ASN A 76 8.50 9.19 6.01
N VAL A 77 7.80 8.16 5.54
CA VAL A 77 6.55 7.70 6.14
C VAL A 77 6.81 6.51 7.05
N ILE A 78 6.24 6.55 8.26
CA ILE A 78 6.24 5.39 9.17
C ILE A 78 4.91 4.66 8.96
N PRO A 79 4.91 3.49 8.29
CA PRO A 79 3.68 2.72 8.10
C PRO A 79 3.23 2.15 9.44
N ARG A 80 1.92 1.98 9.59
CA ARG A 80 1.34 1.27 10.73
C ARG A 80 1.80 -0.18 10.75
N ALA A 81 1.76 -0.82 9.59
CA ALA A 81 2.38 -2.12 9.33
C ALA A 81 2.55 -2.33 7.83
N ILE A 82 3.45 -3.26 7.49
CA ILE A 82 3.57 -3.85 6.15
C ILE A 82 3.21 -5.33 6.31
N ILE A 83 2.06 -5.73 5.78
CA ILE A 83 1.57 -7.11 5.81
C ILE A 83 2.04 -7.83 4.55
N LEU A 84 2.68 -8.98 4.75
CA LEU A 84 3.21 -9.80 3.67
C LEU A 84 2.22 -10.92 3.32
N GLU A 85 1.75 -10.91 2.09
CA GLU A 85 0.99 -12.02 1.52
C GLU A 85 1.96 -13.10 1.01
N PRO A 86 1.87 -14.35 1.49
CA PRO A 86 2.71 -15.43 1.01
C PRO A 86 2.38 -15.81 -0.44
N VAL A 87 1.13 -15.58 -0.87
CA VAL A 87 0.63 -15.84 -2.21
C VAL A 87 -0.39 -14.76 -2.56
N GLY A 88 -0.30 -14.20 -3.76
CA GLY A 88 -1.31 -13.24 -4.24
C GLY A 88 -2.69 -13.91 -4.40
N ARG A 89 -3.71 -13.39 -3.71
CA ARG A 89 -5.08 -13.92 -3.74
C ARG A 89 -6.14 -12.89 -4.18
N ASN A 90 -5.71 -11.87 -4.93
CA ASN A 90 -6.52 -10.71 -5.35
C ASN A 90 -6.96 -9.81 -4.17
N THR A 91 -7.83 -8.85 -4.47
CA THR A 91 -8.18 -7.72 -3.60
C THR A 91 -8.97 -8.11 -2.36
N ALA A 92 -9.95 -9.02 -2.48
CA ALA A 92 -10.88 -9.31 -1.38
C ALA A 92 -10.18 -9.92 -0.14
N PRO A 93 -9.27 -10.92 -0.30
CA PRO A 93 -8.51 -11.44 0.85
C PRO A 93 -7.60 -10.40 1.50
N ALA A 94 -6.93 -9.57 0.70
CA ALA A 94 -6.10 -8.48 1.22
C ALA A 94 -6.93 -7.48 2.06
N ALA A 95 -8.09 -7.08 1.56
CA ALA A 95 -9.01 -6.20 2.29
C ALA A 95 -9.53 -6.84 3.59
N ALA A 96 -9.84 -8.15 3.57
CA ALA A 96 -10.25 -8.88 4.76
C ALA A 96 -9.14 -8.94 5.83
N VAL A 97 -7.90 -9.21 5.42
CA VAL A 97 -6.74 -9.20 6.33
C VAL A 97 -6.53 -7.81 6.93
N ALA A 98 -6.68 -6.74 6.13
CA ALA A 98 -6.60 -5.37 6.62
C ALA A 98 -7.66 -5.07 7.69
N ALA A 99 -8.90 -5.53 7.48
CA ALA A 99 -10.00 -5.36 8.42
C ALA A 99 -9.73 -6.06 9.75
N ILE A 100 -9.36 -7.35 9.70
CA ILE A 100 -9.05 -8.14 10.91
C ILE A 100 -7.88 -7.52 11.69
N PHE A 101 -6.81 -7.13 11.00
CA PHE A 101 -5.66 -6.49 11.63
C PHE A 101 -6.03 -5.15 12.27
N SER A 102 -6.86 -4.35 11.61
CA SER A 102 -7.25 -3.02 12.11
C SER A 102 -8.21 -3.10 13.30
N GLU A 103 -9.11 -4.08 13.31
CA GLU A 103 -10.05 -4.32 14.41
C GLU A 103 -9.31 -4.62 15.73
N GLN A 104 -8.18 -5.34 15.67
CA GLN A 104 -7.34 -5.60 16.85
C GLN A 104 -6.71 -4.35 17.45
N ILE A 105 -6.62 -3.25 16.69
CA ILE A 105 -5.99 -1.99 17.10
C ILE A 105 -7.04 -0.95 17.50
N CYS A 106 -8.11 -0.85 16.71
CA CYS A 106 -9.21 0.09 16.93
C CYS A 106 -10.53 -0.58 16.56
N GLN A 107 -11.40 -0.76 17.55
CA GLN A 107 -12.78 -1.16 17.31
C GLN A 107 -13.43 -0.15 16.34
N ASP A 108 -14.19 -0.67 15.36
CA ASP A 108 -14.89 0.12 14.33
C ASP A 108 -13.96 1.03 13.50
N ALA A 109 -12.73 0.60 13.22
CA ALA A 109 -11.79 1.32 12.38
C ALA A 109 -12.36 1.63 10.97
N LEU A 110 -12.29 2.89 10.56
CA LEU A 110 -12.63 3.30 9.19
C LEU A 110 -11.43 3.14 8.25
N LEU A 111 -11.57 2.23 7.28
CA LEU A 111 -10.51 1.88 6.33
C LEU A 111 -10.76 2.51 4.96
N LEU A 112 -9.72 3.08 4.36
CA LEU A 112 -9.72 3.53 2.97
C LEU A 112 -8.83 2.59 2.13
N VAL A 113 -9.45 1.70 1.36
CA VAL A 113 -8.73 0.72 0.53
C VAL A 113 -8.35 1.34 -0.81
N LEU A 114 -7.06 1.31 -1.14
CA LEU A 114 -6.48 1.98 -2.31
C LEU A 114 -5.61 1.02 -3.12
N PRO A 115 -5.78 0.93 -4.45
CA PRO A 115 -4.78 0.33 -5.31
C PRO A 115 -3.53 1.22 -5.37
N SER A 116 -2.34 0.62 -5.35
CA SER A 116 -1.06 1.33 -5.42
C SER A 116 -0.61 1.69 -6.84
N ASP A 117 -1.32 1.25 -7.88
CA ASP A 117 -0.88 1.33 -9.27
C ASP A 117 -1.74 2.26 -10.15
N HIS A 118 -2.49 3.16 -9.54
CA HIS A 118 -3.39 4.10 -10.23
C HIS A 118 -2.87 5.55 -10.18
N VAL A 119 -3.01 6.26 -11.32
CA VAL A 119 -2.81 7.72 -11.42
C VAL A 119 -4.17 8.38 -11.22
N ILE A 120 -4.23 9.43 -10.39
CA ILE A 120 -5.44 10.23 -10.13
C ILE A 120 -5.04 11.70 -10.17
#